data_AF-A0A7S3PU20-F1
#
_entry.id   AF-A0A7S3PU20-F1
#
_cell.length_a   1.000
_cell.length_b   1.000
_cell.length_c   1.000
_cell.angle_alpha   90.00
_cell.angle_beta   90.00
_cell.angle_gamma   90.00
#
_symmetry.space_group_name_H-M   'P 1'
#
loop_
_entity.id
_entity.type
_entity.pdbx_description
1 polymer ?
#
loop_
_entity_poly.entity_id
_entity_poly.type
_entity_poly.pdbx_seq_one_letter_code
_entity_poly.pdbx_strand_id
1 'polypeptide(L)'
;RNKMKSSVVALALASIVLTAEGFAPVNSRTTLKPLSSSVDDKKEVREYFNNEGFNRWNKIYSESDEVNSVQLDIRDGHGQTIQKILNWVEDDGNIKGKSVCDCGCGVGSLAIPLAQMGKSLKKARFP
;
A
#
# COMPACT_ATOMS: atom_id res chain seq x y z
N ARG A 1 -58.54 -43.30 22.32
CA ARG A 1 -57.88 -44.21 23.30
C ARG A 1 -56.54 -44.65 22.71
N ASN A 2 -55.46 -44.48 23.47
CA ASN A 2 -54.12 -45.12 23.43
C ASN A 2 -53.44 -45.37 22.06
N LYS A 3 -52.35 -44.68 21.70
CA LYS A 3 -50.96 -44.71 22.25
C LYS A 3 -50.11 -45.83 21.63
N MET A 4 -49.22 -45.38 20.73
CA MET A 4 -47.85 -45.82 20.40
C MET A 4 -47.61 -47.24 19.85
N LYS A 5 -46.83 -47.29 18.75
CA LYS A 5 -45.54 -48.00 18.69
C LYS A 5 -44.65 -47.42 17.60
N SER A 6 -43.43 -47.10 18.00
CA SER A 6 -42.35 -46.47 17.26
C SER A 6 -41.77 -47.36 16.17
N SER A 7 -41.25 -46.76 15.10
CA SER A 7 -39.98 -47.22 14.53
C SER A 7 -39.29 -46.05 13.83
N VAL A 8 -38.10 -45.72 14.32
CA VAL A 8 -37.30 -44.56 13.96
C VAL A 8 -36.42 -44.96 12.79
N VAL A 9 -36.64 -44.41 11.60
CA VAL A 9 -35.73 -44.54 10.47
C VAL A 9 -34.68 -43.43 10.60
N ALA A 10 -33.49 -43.79 11.06
CA ALA A 10 -32.36 -42.87 11.13
C ALA A 10 -31.81 -42.63 9.72
N LEU A 11 -32.08 -41.45 9.15
CA LEU A 11 -31.31 -40.93 8.02
C LEU A 11 -29.94 -40.48 8.56
N ALA A 12 -28.89 -41.25 8.25
CA ALA A 12 -27.52 -40.80 8.41
C ALA A 12 -27.19 -39.81 7.28
N LEU A 13 -27.34 -38.51 7.54
CA LEU A 13 -26.74 -37.48 6.70
C LEU A 13 -25.23 -37.48 6.95
N ALA A 14 -24.46 -37.99 6.00
CA ALA A 14 -23.02 -37.83 5.98
C ALA A 14 -22.69 -36.36 5.72
N SER A 15 -22.46 -35.60 6.78
CA SER A 15 -21.87 -34.26 6.69
C SER A 15 -20.44 -34.40 6.18
N ILE A 16 -20.22 -34.16 4.89
CA ILE A 16 -18.89 -33.90 4.35
C ILE A 16 -18.42 -32.57 4.97
N VAL A 17 -17.60 -32.66 6.02
CA VAL A 17 -16.86 -31.52 6.54
C VAL A 17 -15.81 -31.17 5.49
N LEU A 18 -16.08 -30.13 4.72
CA LEU A 18 -15.06 -29.50 3.88
C LEU A 18 -14.04 -28.86 4.83
N THR A 19 -12.94 -29.55 5.08
CA THR A 19 -11.80 -28.98 5.81
C THR A 19 -11.23 -27.85 4.96
N ALA A 20 -11.54 -26.62 5.34
CA ALA A 20 -10.81 -25.45 4.91
C ALA A 20 -9.40 -25.53 5.52
N GLU A 21 -8.50 -26.26 4.86
CA GLU A 21 -7.05 -26.09 5.01
C GLU A 21 -6.68 -24.75 4.34
N GLY A 22 -7.28 -23.66 4.83
CA GLY A 22 -6.90 -22.31 4.50
C GLY A 22 -5.60 -22.04 5.22
N PHE A 23 -4.51 -21.98 4.47
CA PHE A 23 -3.27 -21.28 4.82
C PHE A 23 -2.92 -21.34 6.32
N ALA A 24 -2.51 -22.50 6.81
CA ALA A 24 -1.80 -22.55 8.07
C ALA A 24 -0.52 -21.68 7.92
N PRO A 25 -0.30 -20.65 8.76
CA PRO A 25 0.99 -19.98 8.73
C PRO A 25 2.04 -21.01 9.14
N VAL A 26 3.01 -21.26 8.25
CA VAL A 26 4.23 -21.97 8.63
C VAL A 26 4.83 -21.19 9.79
N ASN A 27 4.86 -21.81 10.96
CA ASN A 27 5.42 -21.22 12.16
C ASN A 27 6.94 -21.30 12.04
N SER A 28 7.50 -20.56 11.07
CA SER A 28 8.90 -20.21 11.04
C SER A 28 9.12 -19.32 12.25
N ARG A 29 9.49 -19.95 13.37
CA ARG A 29 10.15 -19.25 14.47
C ARG A 29 11.52 -18.82 13.96
N THR A 30 11.54 -17.87 13.03
CA THR A 30 12.70 -17.04 12.75
C THR A 30 12.99 -16.36 14.07
N THR A 31 14.10 -16.76 14.67
CA THR A 31 14.80 -16.04 15.72
C THR A 31 14.60 -14.55 15.47
N LEU A 32 13.81 -13.89 16.32
CA LEU A 32 13.59 -12.46 16.25
C LEU A 32 14.97 -11.83 16.36
N LYS A 33 15.53 -11.43 15.23
CA LYS A 33 16.71 -10.59 15.20
C LYS A 33 16.26 -9.31 15.92
N PRO A 34 16.88 -8.91 17.04
CA PRO A 34 16.52 -7.66 17.68
C PRO A 34 16.63 -6.56 16.63
N LEU A 35 15.50 -5.96 16.28
CA LEU A 35 15.40 -4.81 15.38
C LEU A 35 15.84 -3.58 16.16
N SER A 36 17.13 -3.49 16.39
CA SER A 36 17.77 -2.30 16.94
C SER A 36 19.25 -2.33 16.58
N SER A 37 19.56 -2.27 15.29
CA SER A 37 20.73 -1.47 14.93
C SER A 37 20.31 -0.03 15.15
N SER A 38 20.76 0.57 16.25
CA SER A 38 20.53 1.97 16.61
C SER A 38 21.26 2.95 15.70
N VAL A 39 21.38 2.62 14.41
CA VAL A 39 21.58 3.63 13.39
C VAL A 39 20.24 4.34 13.29
N ASP A 40 20.26 5.66 13.33
CA ASP A 40 19.06 6.46 13.16
C ASP A 40 18.53 6.20 11.72
N ASP A 41 17.55 5.31 11.58
CA ASP A 41 16.97 4.89 10.29
C ASP A 41 16.56 6.11 9.45
N LYS A 42 16.08 7.18 10.10
CA LYS A 42 15.70 8.42 9.41
C LYS A 42 16.92 9.14 8.84
N LYS A 43 18.03 9.12 9.57
CA LYS A 43 19.30 9.69 9.11
C LYS A 43 19.85 8.92 7.92
N GLU A 44 19.82 7.59 7.95
CA GLU A 44 20.26 6.76 6.83
C GLU A 44 19.42 7.01 5.58
N VAL A 45 18.09 6.98 5.72
CA VAL A 45 17.17 7.26 4.60
C VAL A 45 17.39 8.68 4.06
N ARG A 46 17.56 9.68 4.94
CA ARG A 46 17.87 11.05 4.53
C ARG A 46 19.18 11.13 3.76
N GLU A 47 20.23 10.49 4.24
CA GLU A 47 21.55 10.51 3.61
C GLU A 47 21.52 9.83 2.24
N TYR A 48 20.81 8.70 2.13
CA TYR A 48 20.58 8.03 0.85
C TYR A 48 19.87 8.96 -0.16
N PHE A 49 18.76 9.59 0.24
CA PHE A 49 18.02 10.49 -0.63
C PHE A 49 18.70 11.86 -0.86
N ASN A 50 19.71 12.25 -0.10
CA ASN A 50 20.50 13.47 -0.35
C ASN A 50 21.70 13.23 -1.28
N ASN A 51 22.15 11.98 -1.41
CA ASN A 51 23.26 11.59 -2.27
C ASN A 51 22.73 10.87 -3.52
N GLU A 52 23.00 9.57 -3.64
CA GLU A 52 22.73 8.80 -4.86
C GLU A 52 21.24 8.54 -5.09
N GLY A 53 20.46 8.42 -4.02
CA GLY A 53 19.04 8.09 -4.07
C GLY A 53 18.25 9.13 -4.85
N PHE A 54 18.53 10.43 -4.67
CA PHE A 54 17.80 11.49 -5.36
C PHE A 54 17.82 11.31 -6.87
N ASN A 55 19.02 11.21 -7.46
CA ASN A 55 19.17 11.14 -8.91
C ASN A 55 18.52 9.88 -9.48
N ARG A 56 18.66 8.76 -8.76
CA ARG A 56 18.12 7.47 -9.18
C ARG A 56 16.59 7.46 -9.19
N TRP A 57 15.96 7.96 -8.13
CA TRP A 57 14.51 8.09 -8.05
C TRP A 57 13.96 9.21 -8.94
N ASN A 58 14.68 10.32 -9.09
CA ASN A 58 14.32 11.38 -10.03
C ASN A 58 14.32 10.88 -11.47
N LYS A 59 15.25 10.00 -11.85
CA LYS A 59 15.25 9.36 -13.18
C LYS A 59 14.05 8.43 -13.36
N ILE A 60 13.72 7.63 -12.34
CA ILE A 60 12.55 6.74 -12.38
C ILE A 60 11.25 7.55 -12.49
N TYR A 61 11.16 8.74 -11.90
CA TYR A 61 9.94 9.55 -11.94
C TYR A 61 9.95 10.67 -13.00
N SER A 62 10.96 10.74 -13.86
CA SER A 62 11.03 11.67 -14.99
C SER A 62 10.64 11.01 -16.30
N GLU A 63 10.43 11.83 -17.34
CA GLU A 63 10.15 11.42 -18.73
C GLU A 63 11.38 10.82 -19.45
N SER A 64 12.40 10.37 -18.73
CA SER A 64 13.59 9.78 -19.34
C SER A 64 13.31 8.36 -19.81
N ASP A 65 13.59 8.09 -21.08
CA ASP A 65 13.52 6.76 -21.70
C ASP A 65 14.67 5.83 -21.26
N GLU A 66 15.67 6.35 -20.56
CA GLU A 66 16.85 5.61 -20.12
C GLU A 66 16.64 4.88 -18.79
N VAL A 67 15.58 4.10 -18.67
CA VAL A 67 15.30 3.23 -17.52
C VAL A 67 15.20 1.78 -17.96
N ASN A 68 15.55 0.86 -17.06
CA ASN A 68 15.37 -0.56 -17.35
C ASN A 68 13.90 -0.99 -17.16
N SER A 69 13.56 -2.21 -17.59
CA SER A 69 12.18 -2.71 -17.52
C SER A 69 11.58 -2.73 -16.11
N VAL A 70 12.37 -3.05 -15.09
CA VAL A 70 11.92 -3.04 -13.69
C VAL A 70 11.65 -1.62 -13.20
N GLN A 71 12.51 -0.67 -13.58
CA GLN A 71 12.33 0.76 -13.26
C GLN A 71 11.14 1.36 -13.98
N LEU A 72 10.87 0.93 -15.22
CA LEU A 72 9.69 1.32 -15.96
C LEU A 72 8.41 0.78 -15.29
N ASP A 73 8.40 -0.48 -14.86
CA ASP A 73 7.28 -1.06 -14.10
C ASP A 73 7.03 -0.28 -12.78
N ILE A 74 8.10 0.11 -12.08
CA ILE A 74 8.01 0.97 -10.89
C ILE A 74 7.41 2.34 -11.25
N ARG A 75 7.85 2.95 -12.36
CA ARG A 75 7.32 4.24 -12.85
C ARG A 75 5.83 4.15 -13.15
N ASP A 76 5.42 3.13 -13.90
CA ASP A 76 4.04 2.93 -14.31
C ASP A 76 3.13 2.63 -13.11
N GLY A 77 3.57 1.74 -12.21
CA GLY A 77 2.85 1.44 -10.96
C GLY A 77 2.72 2.65 -10.03
N HIS A 78 3.76 3.49 -9.95
CA HIS A 78 3.71 4.76 -9.22
C HIS A 78 2.71 5.74 -9.86
N GLY A 79 2.73 5.87 -11.19
CA GLY A 79 1.77 6.68 -11.95
C GLY A 79 0.32 6.24 -11.72
N GLN A 80 0.04 4.93 -11.75
CA GLN A 80 -1.28 4.38 -11.43
C GLN A 80 -1.72 4.73 -10.00
N THR A 81 -0.79 4.68 -9.03
CA THR A 81 -1.08 5.05 -7.64
C THR A 81 -1.45 6.53 -7.51
N ILE A 82 -0.72 7.42 -8.19
CA ILE A 82 -1.04 8.86 -8.21
C ILE A 82 -2.42 9.08 -8.81
N GLN A 83 -2.70 8.49 -9.98
CA GLN A 83 -4.00 8.66 -10.65
C GLN A 83 -5.15 8.19 -9.76
N LYS A 84 -4.99 7.06 -9.07
CA LYS A 84 -6.00 6.57 -8.13
C LYS A 84 -6.30 7.57 -7.01
N ILE A 85 -5.26 8.19 -6.44
CA ILE A 85 -5.41 9.21 -5.40
C ILE A 85 -6.09 10.46 -5.96
N LEU A 86 -5.69 10.93 -7.14
CA LEU A 86 -6.32 12.09 -7.78
C LEU A 86 -7.80 11.83 -8.06
N ASN A 87 -8.15 10.65 -8.58
CA ASN A 87 -9.53 10.26 -8.83
C ASN A 87 -10.36 10.24 -7.55
N TRP A 88 -9.87 9.64 -6.45
CA TRP A 88 -10.57 9.69 -5.16
C TRP A 88 -10.83 11.11 -4.68
N VAL A 89 -9.83 11.97 -4.88
CA VAL A 89 -9.88 13.36 -4.50
C VAL A 89 -10.84 14.19 -5.38
N GLU A 90 -11.07 13.79 -6.62
CA GLU A 90 -12.09 14.34 -7.51
C GLU A 90 -13.50 13.82 -7.16
N ASP A 91 -13.62 12.51 -6.90
CA ASP A 91 -14.86 11.81 -6.55
C ASP A 91 -15.45 12.31 -5.22
N ASP A 92 -14.59 12.57 -4.23
CA ASP A 92 -14.99 13.16 -2.94
C ASP A 92 -15.51 14.62 -3.07
N GLY A 93 -15.42 15.20 -4.26
CA GLY A 93 -15.97 16.51 -4.59
C GLY A 93 -15.12 17.69 -4.13
N ASN A 94 -15.77 18.83 -3.86
CA ASN A 94 -15.09 20.14 -3.77
C ASN A 94 -14.09 20.22 -2.60
N ILE A 95 -12.81 20.00 -2.89
CA ILE A 95 -11.74 20.23 -1.92
C ILE A 95 -11.33 21.71 -1.83
N LYS A 96 -11.83 22.58 -2.71
CA LYS A 96 -11.43 24.00 -2.71
C LYS A 96 -11.64 24.60 -1.32
N GLY A 97 -10.60 25.24 -0.80
CA GLY A 97 -10.56 25.78 0.56
C GLY A 97 -10.06 24.82 1.64
N LYS A 98 -9.84 23.53 1.33
CA LYS A 98 -9.16 22.59 2.22
C LYS A 98 -7.64 22.71 2.04
N SER A 99 -6.91 22.49 3.12
CA SER A 99 -5.45 22.38 3.11
C SER A 99 -5.03 20.92 3.00
N VAL A 100 -4.01 20.66 2.19
CA VAL A 100 -3.45 19.30 2.00
C VAL A 100 -1.96 19.33 2.33
N CYS A 101 -1.47 18.29 2.98
CA CYS A 101 -0.04 18.11 3.28
C CYS A 101 0.48 16.84 2.61
N ASP A 102 1.45 16.99 1.71
CA ASP A 102 2.17 15.86 1.11
C ASP A 102 3.49 15.65 1.86
N CYS A 103 3.51 14.62 2.73
CA CYS A 103 4.65 14.28 3.60
C CYS A 103 5.56 13.26 2.91
N GLY A 104 6.79 13.67 2.62
CA GLY A 104 7.70 12.87 1.80
C GLY A 104 7.43 13.06 0.30
N CYS A 105 7.09 14.29 -0.11
CA CYS A 105 6.64 14.60 -1.47
C CYS A 105 7.63 14.24 -2.59
N GLY A 106 8.87 13.87 -2.27
CA GLY A 106 9.91 13.54 -3.25
C GLY A 106 10.10 14.65 -4.27
N VAL A 107 9.98 14.29 -5.55
CA VAL A 107 10.05 15.21 -6.69
C VAL A 107 8.73 15.97 -6.94
N GLY A 108 7.67 15.66 -6.19
CA GLY A 108 6.39 16.35 -6.23
C GLY A 108 5.37 15.74 -7.17
N SER A 109 5.51 14.47 -7.55
CA SER A 109 4.65 13.77 -8.51
C SER A 109 3.16 13.82 -8.15
N LEU A 110 2.81 13.82 -6.85
CA LEU A 110 1.43 14.00 -6.37
C LEU A 110 1.13 15.47 -6.01
N ALA A 111 2.08 16.13 -5.36
CA ALA A 111 1.97 17.53 -4.96
C ALA A 111 1.64 18.49 -6.12
N ILE A 112 2.32 18.37 -7.25
CA ILE A 112 2.13 19.26 -8.41
C ILE A 112 0.70 19.16 -8.98
N PRO A 113 0.18 17.98 -9.35
CA PRO A 113 -1.18 17.87 -9.87
C PRO A 113 -2.23 18.31 -8.84
N LEU A 114 -2.03 17.99 -7.55
CA LEU A 114 -2.91 18.51 -6.50
C LEU A 114 -2.93 20.05 -6.47
N ALA A 115 -1.78 20.72 -6.55
CA ALA A 115 -1.74 22.19 -6.61
C ALA A 115 -2.46 22.74 -7.85
N GLN A 116 -2.30 22.09 -9.02
CA GLN A 116 -2.97 22.49 -10.27
C GLN A 116 -4.50 22.41 -10.21
N MET A 117 -5.03 21.51 -9.39
CA MET A 117 -6.48 21.43 -9.11
C MET A 117 -6.99 22.56 -8.19
N GLY A 118 -6.18 23.60 -7.91
CA GLY A 118 -6.56 24.79 -7.14
C GLY A 118 -6.51 24.61 -5.62
N LYS A 119 -5.60 23.75 -5.12
CA LYS A 119 -5.51 23.36 -3.70
C LYS A 119 -4.42 24.15 -2.97
N SER A 120 -4.68 24.54 -1.72
CA SER A 120 -3.64 25.06 -0.83
C SER A 120 -2.81 23.89 -0.30
N LEU A 121 -1.59 23.76 -0.82
CA LEU A 121 -0.71 22.60 -0.58
C LEU A 121 0.48 22.97 0.30
N LYS A 122 0.76 22.15 1.31
CA LYS A 122 2.01 22.14 2.06
C LYS A 122 2.83 20.93 1.65
N LYS A 123 4.12 21.14 1.38
CA LYS A 123 5.08 20.05 1.13
C LYS A 123 5.93 19.88 2.39
N ALA A 124 6.05 18.65 2.89
CA ALA A 124 6.97 18.33 3.96
C ALA A 124 8.07 17.41 3.43
N ARG A 125 9.32 17.86 3.53
CA ARG A 125 10.51 17.04 3.31
C ARG A 125 10.86 16.34 4.62
N PHE A 126 11.54 15.20 4.54
CA PHE A 126 12.14 14.58 5.72
C PHE A 126 12.99 15.62 6.48
N PRO A 127 12.86 15.72 7.82
CA PRO A 127 13.63 16.65 8.65
C PRO A 127 15.12 16.36 8.60
#